data_AF-A0A4Y9M4Y5-F1
#
_entry.id   AF-A0A4Y9M4Y5-F1
#
_cell.length_a   1.000
_cell.length_b   1.000
_cell.length_c   1.000
_cell.angle_alpha   90.00
_cell.angle_beta   90.00
_cell.angle_gamma   90.00
#
_symmetry.space_group_name_H-M   'P 1'
#
loop_
_entity.id
_entity.type
_entity.pdbx_description
1 polymer ?
#
loop_
_entity_poly.entity_id
_entity_poly.type
_entity_poly.pdbx_seq_one_letter_code
_entity_poly.pdbx_strand_id
1 'polypeptide(L)'
;MPSVKANLIIALAIGALISSGLLVLEPLTDYAFLSLEWPGVTAAYFFWGAVGGSAFAGIAISWVVNALTYGLGAFAILSVLKLLRAA
;
A
#
# COMPACT_ATOMS: atom_id res chain seq x y z
N MET A 1 16.06 -16.68 12.40
CA MET A 1 15.33 -16.05 11.28
C MET A 1 13.84 -16.19 11.57
N PRO A 2 13.04 -15.12 11.50
CA PRO A 2 11.59 -15.26 11.66
C PRO A 2 11.06 -16.17 10.54
N SER A 3 10.01 -16.94 10.84
CA SER A 3 9.36 -17.79 9.84
C SER A 3 8.82 -16.92 8.69
N VAL A 4 8.67 -17.50 7.50
CA VAL A 4 8.04 -16.81 6.35
C VAL A 4 6.68 -16.20 6.74
N LYS A 5 5.92 -16.92 7.59
CA LYS A 5 4.65 -16.44 8.17
C LYS A 5 4.85 -15.20 9.05
N ALA A 6 5.85 -15.19 9.93
CA ALA A 6 6.15 -14.03 10.77
C ALA A 6 6.60 -12.82 9.94
N ASN A 7 7.44 -13.02 8.92
CA ASN A 7 7.84 -11.94 8.02
C ASN A 7 6.66 -11.35 7.26
N LEU A 8 5.72 -12.18 6.80
CA LEU A 8 4.50 -11.73 6.13
C LEU A 8 3.62 -10.88 7.07
N ILE A 9 3.43 -11.33 8.31
CA ILE A 9 2.64 -10.60 9.32
C ILE A 9 3.29 -9.25 9.63
N ILE A 10 4.62 -9.21 9.80
CA ILE A 10 5.36 -7.97 10.05
C ILE A 10 5.20 -6.99 8.88
N ALA A 11 5.34 -7.47 7.64
CA ALA A 11 5.16 -6.63 6.45
C ALA A 11 3.74 -6.05 6.36
N LEU A 12 2.71 -6.87 6.63
CA LEU A 12 1.32 -6.41 6.66
C LEU A 12 1.07 -5.39 7.78
N ALA A 13 1.63 -5.60 8.97
CA ALA A 13 1.49 -4.69 10.09
C ALA A 13 2.15 -3.32 9.81
N ILE A 14 3.34 -3.31 9.22
CA ILE A 14 4.03 -2.07 8.82
C ILE A 14 3.22 -1.34 7.74
N GLY A 15 2.74 -2.06 6.72
CA GLY A 15 1.91 -1.48 5.66
C GLY A 15 0.61 -0.86 6.19
N ALA A 16 -0.04 -1.53 7.15
CA ALA A 16 -1.22 -1.01 7.83
C ALA A 16 -0.92 0.27 8.62
N LEU A 17 0.19 0.31 9.38
CA LEU A 17 0.59 1.48 10.16
C LEU A 17 0.90 2.70 9.27
N ILE A 18 1.64 2.50 8.18
CA ILE A 18 1.94 3.59 7.23
C ILE A 18 0.65 4.11 6.59
N SER A 19 -0.22 3.21 6.15
CA SER A 19 -1.50 3.59 5.53
C SER A 19 -2.40 4.36 6.50
N SER A 20 -2.47 3.95 7.77
CA SER A 20 -3.21 4.66 8.80
C SER A 20 -2.62 6.04 9.11
N GLY A 21 -1.29 6.17 9.14
CA GLY A 21 -0.62 7.46 9.32
C GLY A 21 -0.94 8.44 8.18
N LEU A 22 -0.91 7.96 6.94
CA LEU A 22 -1.26 8.78 5.77
C LEU A 22 -2.73 9.21 5.79
N LEU A 23 -3.65 8.32 6.20
CA LEU A 23 -5.08 8.64 6.32
C LEU A 23 -5.36 9.73 7.37
N VAL A 24 -4.64 9.71 8.50
CA VAL A 24 -4.82 10.73 9.55
C VAL A 24 -4.30 12.11 9.12
N LEU A 25 -3.33 12.16 8.21
CA LEU A 25 -2.74 13.42 7.72
C LEU A 25 -3.55 14.06 6.58
N GLU A 26 -4.47 13.32 5.96
CA GLU A 26 -5.31 13.80 4.84
C GLU A 26 -6.09 15.09 5.18
N PRO A 27 -6.79 15.21 6.33
CA PRO A 27 -7.60 16.40 6.62
C PRO A 27 -6.77 17.62 7.05
N LEU A 28 -5.52 17.39 7.50
CA LEU A 28 -4.66 18.43 8.08
C LEU A 28 -3.83 19.16 7.03
N THR A 29 -3.61 18.54 5.89
CA THR A 29 -2.70 19.08 4.88
C THR A 29 -3.43 19.72 3.71
N ASP A 30 -4.73 19.42 3.49
CA ASP A 30 -5.49 19.81 2.28
C ASP A 30 -4.76 19.45 0.97
N TYR A 31 -3.71 18.64 1.11
CA TYR A 31 -2.81 18.20 0.07
C TYR A 31 -3.43 16.94 -0.51
N ALA A 32 -4.35 17.14 -1.44
CA ALA A 32 -4.60 16.23 -2.55
C ALA A 32 -3.36 16.11 -3.47
N PHE A 33 -2.13 16.14 -2.94
CA PHE A 33 -0.89 16.26 -3.70
C PHE A 33 -0.50 15.01 -4.47
N LEU A 34 -1.29 13.95 -4.33
CA LEU A 34 -1.03 12.68 -4.95
C LEU A 34 -2.30 12.15 -5.61
N SER A 35 -2.89 12.96 -6.48
CA SER A 35 -4.03 12.56 -7.33
C SER A 35 -3.72 11.36 -8.26
N LEU A 36 -2.45 10.91 -8.29
CA LEU A 36 -1.99 9.65 -8.88
C LEU A 36 -1.38 8.64 -7.88
N GLU A 37 -1.03 9.01 -6.64
CA GLU A 37 -0.25 8.12 -5.74
C GLU A 37 -1.05 7.46 -4.61
N TRP A 38 -2.38 7.48 -4.67
CA TRP A 38 -3.21 6.71 -3.74
C TRP A 38 -3.90 5.57 -4.48
N PRO A 39 -3.14 4.67 -5.15
CA PRO A 39 -3.68 3.64 -6.04
C PRO A 39 -4.69 2.75 -5.30
N GLY A 40 -4.47 2.53 -4.00
CA GLY A 40 -5.40 1.86 -3.12
C GLY A 40 -6.74 2.58 -2.96
N VAL A 41 -6.73 3.87 -2.63
CA VAL A 41 -7.97 4.63 -2.43
C VAL A 41 -8.71 4.85 -3.75
N THR A 42 -7.97 5.10 -4.84
CA THR A 42 -8.53 5.16 -6.18
C THR A 42 -9.22 3.85 -6.55
N ALA A 43 -8.58 2.70 -6.32
CA ALA A 43 -9.20 1.40 -6.56
C ALA A 43 -10.41 1.17 -5.66
N ALA A 44 -10.31 1.48 -4.36
CA ALA A 44 -11.41 1.36 -3.43
C ALA A 44 -12.62 2.18 -3.86
N TYR A 45 -12.41 3.40 -4.38
CA TYR A 45 -13.46 4.26 -4.91
C TYR A 45 -14.11 3.68 -6.17
N PHE A 46 -13.31 3.25 -7.16
CA PHE A 46 -13.85 2.65 -8.40
C PHE A 46 -14.63 1.36 -8.16
N PHE A 47 -14.16 0.53 -7.23
CA PHE A 47 -14.78 -0.76 -6.92
C PHE A 47 -15.79 -0.67 -5.76
N TRP A 48 -16.02 0.51 -5.17
CA TRP A 48 -16.89 0.68 -4.00
C TRP A 48 -18.31 0.16 -4.23
N GLY A 49 -18.90 0.48 -5.38
CA GLY A 49 -20.22 -0.01 -5.77
C GLY A 49 -20.25 -1.53 -5.99
N ALA A 50 -19.17 -2.11 -6.52
CA ALA A 50 -19.05 -3.55 -6.76
C ALA A 50 -18.95 -4.35 -5.46
N VAL A 51 -18.48 -3.74 -4.36
CA VAL A 51 -18.45 -4.34 -3.01
C VAL A 51 -19.65 -3.97 -2.14
N GLY A 52 -20.74 -3.51 -2.74
CA GLY A 52 -21.98 -3.17 -2.04
C GLY A 52 -21.86 -1.97 -1.10
N GLY A 53 -20.90 -1.07 -1.35
CA GLY A 53 -20.67 0.12 -0.54
C GLY A 53 -20.07 -0.13 0.84
N SER A 54 -19.47 -1.29 1.06
CA SER A 54 -18.85 -1.66 2.34
C SER A 54 -17.52 -0.94 2.58
N ALA A 55 -17.44 -0.19 3.68
CA ALA A 55 -16.21 0.44 4.14
C ALA A 55 -15.08 -0.54 4.42
N PHE A 56 -15.40 -1.69 5.01
CA PHE A 56 -14.40 -2.72 5.24
C PHE A 56 -13.81 -3.26 3.94
N ALA A 57 -14.67 -3.50 2.92
CA ALA A 57 -14.22 -4.00 1.64
C ALA A 57 -13.39 -2.96 0.85
N GLY A 58 -13.76 -1.68 0.90
CA GLY A 58 -12.95 -0.62 0.31
C GLY A 58 -11.57 -0.48 0.98
N ILE A 59 -11.49 -0.60 2.31
CA ILE A 59 -10.19 -0.62 3.02
C ILE A 59 -9.35 -1.82 2.56
N ALA A 60 -9.95 -3.00 2.43
CA ALA A 60 -9.24 -4.20 1.98
C ALA A 60 -8.70 -4.04 0.54
N ILE A 61 -9.50 -3.51 -0.39
CA ILE A 61 -9.06 -3.21 -1.76
C ILE A 61 -7.90 -2.21 -1.73
N SER A 62 -8.02 -1.16 -0.91
CA SER A 62 -6.98 -0.14 -0.80
C SER A 62 -5.65 -0.72 -0.35
N TRP A 63 -5.68 -1.57 0.69
CA TRP A 63 -4.48 -2.24 1.18
C TRP A 63 -3.84 -3.16 0.15
N VAL A 64 -4.64 -3.97 -0.56
CA VAL A 64 -4.12 -4.90 -1.57
C VAL A 64 -3.42 -4.13 -2.69
N VAL A 65 -4.06 -3.09 -3.20
CA VAL A 65 -3.51 -2.33 -4.32
C VAL A 65 -2.27 -1.53 -3.89
N ASN A 66 -2.27 -0.93 -2.70
CA ASN A 66 -1.08 -0.28 -2.15
C ASN A 66 0.08 -1.28 -1.98
N ALA A 67 -0.18 -2.46 -1.43
CA ALA A 67 0.85 -3.48 -1.25
C ALA A 67 1.47 -3.91 -2.59
N LEU A 68 0.66 -4.04 -3.64
CA LEU A 68 1.13 -4.37 -4.98
C LEU A 68 1.96 -3.22 -5.58
N THR A 69 1.42 -2.00 -5.60
CA THR A 69 2.07 -0.86 -6.23
C THR A 69 3.41 -0.52 -5.57
N TYR A 70 3.43 -0.41 -4.25
CA TYR A 70 4.66 -0.06 -3.52
C TYR A 70 5.60 -1.25 -3.37
N GLY A 71 5.06 -2.48 -3.24
CA GLY A 71 5.86 -3.70 -3.19
C GLY A 71 6.63 -3.96 -4.49
N LEU A 72 5.98 -3.73 -5.65
CA LEU A 72 6.63 -3.80 -6.96
C LEU A 72 7.76 -2.78 -7.10
N GLY A 73 7.53 -1.53 -6.66
CA GLY A 73 8.55 -0.49 -6.67
C GLY A 73 9.77 -0.86 -5.83
N ALA A 74 9.55 -1.32 -4.59
CA ALA A 74 10.61 -1.78 -3.71
C ALA A 74 11.36 -2.98 -4.32
N PHE A 75 10.65 -3.95 -4.89
CA PHE A 75 11.25 -5.10 -5.55
C PHE A 75 12.15 -4.70 -6.74
N ALA A 76 11.68 -3.76 -7.57
CA ALA A 76 12.46 -3.25 -8.69
C ALA A 76 13.75 -2.56 -8.23
N ILE A 77 13.66 -1.66 -7.24
CA ILE A 77 14.81 -0.95 -6.66
C ILE A 77 15.82 -1.95 -6.07
N LEU A 78 15.37 -2.88 -5.24
CA LEU A 78 16.23 -3.89 -4.62
C LEU A 78 16.89 -4.80 -5.66
N SER A 79 16.19 -5.11 -6.74
CA SER A 79 16.73 -5.91 -7.85
C SER A 79 17.86 -5.17 -8.57
N VAL A 80 17.69 -3.87 -8.87
CA VAL A 80 18.73 -3.05 -9.50
C VAL A 80 19.94 -2.90 -8.58
N LEU A 81 19.72 -2.59 -7.28
CA LEU A 81 20.80 -2.47 -6.31
C LEU A 81 21.60 -3.78 -6.15
N LYS A 82 20.93 -4.93 -6.20
CA LYS A 82 21.59 -6.24 -6.20
C LYS A 82 22.45 -6.43 -7.44
N LEU A 83 21.98 -6.03 -8.61
CA LEU A 83 22.74 -6.13 -9.87
C LEU A 83 23.99 -5.24 -9.84
N LEU A 84 23.85 -3.99 -9.38
CA LEU A 84 24.95 -3.02 -9.26
C LEU A 84 26.01 -3.46 -8.25
N ARG A 85 25.62 -4.15 -7.18
CA ARG A 85 26.56 -4.70 -6.19
C ARG A 85 27.34 -5.91 -6.71
N ALA A 86 26.81 -6.60 -7.72
CA ALA A 86 27.40 -7.80 -8.29
C ALA A 86 28.36 -7.53 -9.46
N ALA A 87 28.37 -6.29 -9.98
CA ALA A 87 29.30 -5.80 -11.01
C ALA A 87 30.54 -5.16 -10.36
#